data_AF-A0A3R8SX65-F1
#
_entry.id   AF-A0A3R8SX65-F1
#
_cell.length_a   1.000
_cell.length_b   1.000
_cell.length_c   1.000
_cell.angle_alpha   90.00
_cell.angle_beta   90.00
_cell.angle_gamma   90.00
#
_symmetry.space_group_name_H-M   'P 1'
#
loop_
_entity.id
_entity.type
_entity.pdbx_description
1 polymer ?
#
loop_
_entity_poly.entity_id
_entity_poly.type
_entity_poly.pdbx_seq_one_letter_code
_entity_poly.pdbx_strand_id
1 'polypeptide(L)'
;YGATFVDGIEGDVPEDVVTAILTRTPGFLARRSPAWLTHCGDGAAFLGRAGAEELDRYPDAVADLRRRSPDGGEDVLGSPGKDDPPTAYLFRCRVCATHLAYADRA
;
A
#
# COMPACT_ATOMS: atom_id res chain seq x y z
N TYR A 1 -5.12 21.33 -11.94
CA TYR A 1 -5.44 20.54 -10.74
C TYR A 1 -6.04 19.23 -11.19
N GLY A 2 -5.26 18.16 -11.23
CA GLY A 2 -5.73 16.83 -11.62
C GLY A 2 -5.42 15.87 -10.49
N ALA A 3 -6.41 15.57 -9.66
CA ALA A 3 -6.30 14.44 -8.75
C ALA A 3 -6.54 13.18 -9.58
N THR A 4 -5.49 12.39 -9.79
CA THR A 4 -5.64 11.05 -10.37
C THR A 4 -6.11 10.15 -9.24
N PHE A 5 -7.34 9.69 -9.30
CA PHE A 5 -7.88 8.70 -8.36
C PHE A 5 -7.40 7.31 -8.77
N VAL A 6 -7.27 6.40 -7.80
CA VAL A 6 -6.91 5.00 -8.07
C VAL A 6 -8.04 4.33 -8.87
N ASP A 7 -7.72 3.48 -9.83
CA ASP A 7 -8.72 2.82 -10.70
C ASP A 7 -9.26 1.51 -10.09
N GLY A 8 -8.67 1.04 -8.99
CA GLY A 8 -9.01 -0.23 -8.37
C GLY A 8 -8.70 -0.32 -6.87
N ILE A 9 -9.43 -1.19 -6.20
CA ILE A 9 -9.33 -1.54 -4.78
C ILE A 9 -9.04 -3.04 -4.70
N GLU A 10 -8.07 -3.41 -3.87
CA GLU A 10 -7.73 -4.80 -3.63
C GLU A 10 -8.53 -5.30 -2.42
N GLY A 11 -9.52 -6.16 -2.68
CA GLY A 11 -10.36 -6.80 -1.67
C GLY A 11 -11.85 -6.55 -1.84
N ASP A 12 -12.65 -7.33 -1.11
CA ASP A 12 -14.11 -7.18 -1.06
C ASP A 12 -14.45 -6.19 0.07
N VAL A 13 -14.81 -4.97 -0.31
CA VAL A 13 -15.20 -3.89 0.60
C VAL A 13 -16.54 -3.31 0.19
N PRO A 14 -17.35 -2.82 1.15
CA PRO A 14 -18.63 -2.20 0.84
C PRO A 14 -18.46 -0.98 -0.06
N GLU A 15 -19.42 -0.77 -0.96
CA GLU A 15 -19.41 0.31 -1.97
C GLU A 15 -19.19 1.72 -1.38
N ASP A 16 -19.56 1.94 -0.13
CA ASP A 16 -19.33 3.19 0.59
C ASP A 16 -17.81 3.48 0.77
N VAL A 17 -17.04 2.43 1.08
CA VAL A 17 -15.58 2.48 1.22
C VAL A 17 -14.92 2.69 -0.14
N VAL A 18 -15.43 2.00 -1.16
CA VAL A 18 -14.99 2.17 -2.56
C VAL A 18 -15.16 3.62 -2.98
N THR A 19 -16.35 4.17 -2.76
CA THR A 19 -16.69 5.55 -3.10
C THR A 19 -15.81 6.53 -2.34
N ALA A 20 -15.56 6.32 -1.04
CA ALA A 20 -14.68 7.16 -0.25
C ALA A 20 -13.24 7.17 -0.77
N ILE A 21 -12.69 6.02 -1.17
CA ILE A 21 -11.35 5.91 -1.74
C ILE A 21 -11.31 6.61 -3.11
N LEU A 22 -12.27 6.32 -3.99
CA LEU A 22 -12.31 6.83 -5.36
C LEU A 22 -12.67 8.32 -5.49
N THR A 23 -13.34 8.91 -4.49
CA THR A 23 -13.82 10.31 -4.58
C THR A 23 -13.18 11.26 -3.59
N ARG A 24 -12.68 10.77 -2.45
CA ARG A 24 -12.15 11.62 -1.36
C ARG A 24 -10.67 11.43 -1.09
N THR A 25 -10.05 10.41 -1.67
CA THR A 25 -8.64 10.13 -1.44
C THR A 25 -7.88 10.43 -2.71
N PRO A 26 -7.07 11.51 -2.77
CA PRO A 26 -6.24 11.76 -3.95
C PRO A 26 -5.34 10.53 -4.15
N GLY A 27 -5.45 9.89 -5.32
CA GLY A 27 -4.67 8.69 -5.61
C GLY A 27 -3.17 9.01 -5.62
N PHE A 28 -2.36 7.99 -5.40
CA PHE A 28 -0.91 8.12 -5.46
C PHE A 28 -0.40 7.70 -6.84
N LEU A 29 0.64 8.38 -7.32
CA LEU A 29 1.34 8.03 -8.54
C LEU A 29 2.19 6.78 -8.28
N ALA A 30 1.64 5.61 -8.61
CA ALA A 30 2.39 4.36 -8.73
C ALA A 30 2.78 4.10 -10.18
N ARG A 31 3.84 3.30 -10.38
CA ARG A 31 4.35 3.00 -11.72
C ARG A 31 3.46 2.01 -12.49
N ARG A 32 2.67 1.20 -11.76
CA ARG A 32 1.57 0.36 -12.26
C ARG A 32 0.23 0.85 -11.71
N SER A 33 -0.90 0.39 -12.26
CA SER A 33 -2.25 0.70 -11.73
C SER A 33 -2.31 0.40 -10.23
N PRO A 34 -2.31 1.41 -9.35
CA PRO A 34 -2.26 1.19 -7.92
C PRO A 34 -3.58 0.61 -7.45
N ALA A 35 -3.54 -0.59 -6.87
CA ALA A 35 -4.67 -1.15 -6.16
C ALA A 35 -4.62 -0.66 -4.70
N TRP A 36 -5.71 -0.05 -4.22
CA TRP A 36 -5.78 0.39 -2.84
C TRP A 36 -5.98 -0.80 -1.90
N LEU A 37 -5.10 -0.96 -0.91
CA LEU A 37 -5.22 -2.07 0.04
C LEU A 37 -6.41 -1.87 0.99
N THR A 38 -7.18 -2.94 1.19
CA THR A 38 -8.29 -2.96 2.14
C THR A 38 -8.05 -3.99 3.24
N HIS A 39 -8.60 -3.74 4.42
CA HIS A 39 -8.47 -4.64 5.57
C HIS A 39 -9.59 -4.42 6.57
N CYS A 40 -10.08 -5.49 7.19
CA CYS A 40 -11.27 -5.48 8.08
C CYS A 40 -12.54 -4.91 7.41
N GLY A 41 -12.66 -4.99 6.08
CA GLY A 41 -13.81 -4.43 5.34
C GLY A 41 -13.77 -2.90 5.20
N ASP A 42 -12.63 -2.26 5.46
CA ASP A 42 -12.44 -0.82 5.27
C ASP A 42 -11.17 -0.52 4.47
N GLY A 43 -11.10 0.68 3.89
CA GLY A 43 -9.94 1.16 3.16
C GLY A 43 -8.78 1.39 4.11
N ALA A 44 -7.63 0.75 3.88
CA ALA A 44 -6.46 1.02 4.69
C ALA A 44 -5.97 2.45 4.42
N ALA A 45 -5.61 3.19 5.46
CA ALA A 45 -5.11 4.54 5.34
C ALA A 45 -3.71 4.52 4.74
N PHE A 46 -3.51 5.20 3.61
CA PHE A 46 -2.19 5.35 3.00
C PHE A 46 -1.29 6.21 3.90
N LEU A 47 -0.16 5.65 4.33
CA LEU A 47 0.82 6.35 5.16
C LEU A 47 1.93 6.97 4.30
N GLY A 48 2.24 6.38 3.16
CA GLY A 48 3.29 6.86 2.27
C GLY A 48 4.06 5.74 1.59
N ARG A 49 5.12 6.14 0.87
CA ARG A 49 6.14 5.22 0.35
C ARG A 49 7.10 4.84 1.47
N ALA A 50 7.46 3.56 1.51
CA ALA A 50 8.32 2.92 2.49
C ALA A 50 9.41 2.12 1.77
N GLY A 51 10.67 2.39 2.12
CA GLY A 51 11.79 1.53 1.77
C GLY A 51 12.05 0.47 2.84
N ALA A 52 13.19 -0.21 2.74
CA ALA A 52 13.64 -1.19 3.72
C ALA A 52 13.63 -0.64 5.16
N GLU A 53 14.15 0.57 5.36
CA GLU A 53 14.30 1.18 6.68
C GLU A 53 12.95 1.57 7.32
N GLU A 54 11.98 1.99 6.50
CA GLU A 54 10.64 2.27 6.99
C GLU A 54 9.90 0.97 7.32
N LEU A 55 10.02 -0.05 6.47
CA LEU A 55 9.40 -1.36 6.67
C LEU A 55 9.94 -2.05 7.92
N ASP A 56 11.22 -1.91 8.24
CA ASP A 56 11.82 -2.45 9.48
C ASP A 56 11.12 -1.94 10.75
N ARG A 57 10.59 -0.71 10.72
CA ARG A 57 9.80 -0.14 11.83
C ARG A 57 8.40 -0.74 11.97
N TYR A 58 7.93 -1.48 10.96
CA TYR A 58 6.58 -2.06 10.91
C TYR A 58 6.65 -3.57 10.60
N PRO A 59 6.86 -4.43 11.61
CA PRO A 59 6.97 -5.87 11.40
C PRO A 59 5.71 -6.49 10.79
N ASP A 60 4.52 -5.96 11.10
CA ASP A 60 3.26 -6.40 10.49
C ASP A 60 3.25 -6.16 8.97
N ALA A 61 3.77 -5.00 8.54
CA ALA A 61 3.86 -4.64 7.14
C ALA A 61 4.84 -5.55 6.40
N VAL A 62 5.99 -5.86 7.01
CA VAL A 62 6.97 -6.81 6.45
C VAL A 62 6.38 -8.21 6.35
N ALA A 63 5.65 -8.68 7.37
CA ALA A 63 4.98 -9.97 7.33
C ALA A 63 3.91 -10.02 6.23
N ASP A 64 3.14 -8.95 6.07
CA ASP A 64 2.14 -8.81 5.00
C ASP A 64 2.78 -8.80 3.62
N LEU A 65 3.85 -8.01 3.44
CA LEU A 65 4.65 -7.95 2.22
C LEU A 65 5.21 -9.31 1.84
N ARG A 66 5.81 -10.02 2.82
CA ARG A 66 6.38 -11.36 2.64
C ARG A 66 5.33 -12.39 2.26
N ARG A 67 4.13 -12.27 2.80
CA ARG A 67 3.01 -13.16 2.47
C ARG A 67 2.47 -12.94 1.07
N ARG A 68 2.45 -11.68 0.60
CA ARG A 68 1.93 -11.29 -0.73
C ARG A 68 2.94 -11.46 -1.85
N SER A 69 4.22 -11.24 -1.56
CA SER A 69 5.28 -11.35 -2.54
C SER A 69 5.81 -12.78 -2.63
N PRO A 70 5.91 -13.37 -3.83
CA PRO A 70 6.52 -14.69 -3.99
C PRO A 70 7.99 -14.71 -3.53
N ASP A 71 8.72 -13.61 -3.73
CA ASP A 71 10.12 -13.43 -3.30
C ASP A 71 10.24 -12.80 -1.90
N GLY A 72 9.19 -12.85 -1.08
CA GLY A 72 9.24 -12.27 0.28
C GLY A 72 9.40 -10.74 0.33
N GLY A 73 9.31 -10.03 -0.80
CA GLY A 73 9.53 -8.59 -0.86
C GLY A 73 11.00 -8.19 -0.73
N GLU A 74 11.94 -9.14 -0.94
CA GLU A 74 13.38 -8.90 -0.82
C GLU A 74 13.89 -7.78 -1.74
N ASP A 75 13.26 -7.58 -2.89
CA ASP A 75 13.55 -6.48 -3.81
C ASP A 75 13.40 -5.10 -3.12
N VAL A 76 12.27 -4.87 -2.43
CA VAL A 76 12.04 -3.62 -1.69
C VAL A 76 12.86 -3.56 -0.39
N LEU A 77 13.00 -4.69 0.30
CA LEU A 77 13.78 -4.79 1.54
C LEU A 77 15.29 -4.63 1.29
N GLY A 78 15.76 -4.88 0.07
CA GLY A 78 17.13 -4.64 -0.37
C GLY A 78 17.35 -3.25 -0.96
N SER A 79 16.29 -2.45 -1.10
CA SER A 79 16.35 -1.13 -1.74
C SER A 79 16.95 -0.09 -0.79
N PRO A 80 17.88 0.77 -1.26
CA PRO A 80 18.63 1.68 -0.41
C PRO A 80 17.79 2.84 0.16
N GLY A 81 16.59 3.08 -0.37
CA GLY A 81 15.68 4.10 0.17
C GLY A 81 14.35 4.19 -0.57
N LYS A 82 13.37 4.85 0.07
CA LYS A 82 12.00 5.04 -0.46
C LYS A 82 11.86 5.89 -1.73
N ASP A 83 12.94 6.53 -2.17
CA ASP A 83 12.97 7.37 -3.37
C ASP A 83 13.60 6.64 -4.57
N ASP A 84 14.25 5.50 -4.33
CA ASP A 84 14.86 4.68 -5.37
C ASP A 84 14.01 3.40 -5.59
N PRO A 85 13.65 3.06 -6.84
CA PRO A 85 12.98 1.81 -7.11
C PRO A 85 13.93 0.63 -6.91
N PRO A 86 13.44 -0.47 -6.33
CA PRO A 86 12.05 -0.78 -5.97
C PRO A 86 11.59 -0.14 -4.63
N THR A 87 10.31 0.23 -4.54
CA THR A 87 9.72 0.90 -3.36
C THR A 87 8.44 0.18 -2.94
N ALA A 88 8.08 0.20 -1.65
CA ALA A 88 6.78 -0.25 -1.18
C ALA A 88 5.88 0.93 -0.79
N TYR A 89 4.58 0.68 -0.78
CA TYR A 89 3.58 1.57 -0.22
C TYR A 89 3.07 0.99 1.10
N LEU A 90 3.12 1.81 2.15
CA LEU A 90 2.65 1.45 3.47
C LEU A 90 1.21 1.93 3.66
N PHE A 91 0.38 1.02 4.15
CA PHE A 91 -0.99 1.29 4.53
C PHE A 91 -1.24 0.88 5.98
N ARG A 92 -2.20 1.51 6.63
CA ARG A 92 -2.62 1.18 7.99
C ARG A 92 -4.12 0.97 8.06
N CYS A 93 -4.56 -0.20 8.48
CA CYS A 93 -5.97 -0.46 8.70
C CYS A 93 -6.53 0.50 9.76
N ARG A 94 -7.65 1.15 9.46
CA ARG A 94 -8.29 2.09 10.40
C ARG A 94 -9.04 1.38 11.53
N VAL A 95 -9.37 0.11 11.35
CA VAL A 95 -10.16 -0.70 12.30
C VAL A 95 -9.25 -1.35 13.34
N CYS A 96 -8.23 -2.09 12.91
CA CYS A 96 -7.33 -2.84 13.82
C CYS A 96 -5.94 -2.23 13.97
N ALA A 97 -5.65 -1.11 13.28
CA ALA A 97 -4.33 -0.48 13.27
C ALA A 97 -3.18 -1.33 12.68
N THR A 98 -3.46 -2.51 12.11
CA THR A 98 -2.47 -3.34 11.41
C THR A 98 -1.87 -2.60 10.21
N HIS A 99 -0.57 -2.73 10.05
CA HIS A 99 0.16 -2.16 8.91
C HIS A 99 0.24 -3.19 7.78
N LEU A 100 0.00 -2.74 6.56
CA LEU A 100 0.03 -3.54 5.34
C LEU A 100 1.03 -2.90 4.39
N ALA A 101 1.71 -3.70 3.59
CA ALA A 101 2.64 -3.19 2.60
C ALA A 101 2.39 -3.79 1.22
N TYR A 102 2.44 -2.93 0.21
CA TYR A 102 2.36 -3.28 -1.19
C TYR A 102 3.71 -3.01 -1.85
N ALA A 103 4.32 -4.02 -2.49
CA ALA A 103 5.54 -3.82 -3.27
C ALA A 103 5.21 -3.23 -4.65
N ASP A 104 5.69 -2.02 -4.94
CA ASP A 104 5.64 -1.42 -6.27
C ASP A 104 6.90 -1.83 -7.05
N ARG A 105 6.78 -2.96 -7.73
CA ARG A 105 7.83 -3.48 -8.61
C ARG A 105 7.62 -2.91 -10.01
N ALA A 106 8.69 -2.41 -10.62
CA ALA A 106 8.69 -1.93 -12.01
C ALA A 106 8.47 -3.11 -12.97
#